data_AF-A0A0G4GC72-F1
#
_entry.id   AF-A0A0G4GC72-F1
#
_cell.length_a   1.000
_cell.length_b   1.000
_cell.length_c   1.000
_cell.angle_alpha   90.00
_cell.angle_beta   90.00
_cell.angle_gamma   90.00
#
_symmetry.space_group_name_H-M   'P 1'
#
loop_
_entity.id
_entity.type
_entity.pdbx_description
1 polymer ?
#
loop_
_entity_poly.entity_id
_entity_poly.type
_entity_poly.pdbx_seq_one_letter_code
_entity_poly.pdbx_strand_id
1 'polypeptide(L)'
;MLNLALAVSVVLVSSVPPCAGQSVFINEVHYDNKGVDVGEFVEIAGLAGTNLAGWTVKLYNGRDGQVYGTIELDEVLPDQLNGFGVRAFKEIGLQNGPDGLALVNSHGDVEQFVSYEGRSFEALDGPAEGMTSTAIRVSESGTTPVGQSLQLIGIGREASDFMWAGPADESPGRVNVGQSFGEVVILEKKIYDIQGSGRKSTLEGMPVETTGIVTSLARDGFYIQDREADGRSETSDGIFVFLDGFPEGLEVGDEVRLRARVQDLR
;
A
#
# COMPACT_ATOMS: atom_id res chain seq x y z
N MET A 1 -11.99 30.43 -13.13
CA MET A 1 -11.54 29.86 -11.84
C MET A 1 -11.83 28.39 -11.92
N LEU A 2 -10.79 27.56 -11.97
CA LEU A 2 -10.91 26.11 -11.91
C LEU A 2 -10.90 25.75 -10.41
N ASN A 3 -11.85 24.93 -9.97
CA ASN A 3 -11.85 24.43 -8.59
C ASN A 3 -11.03 23.13 -8.56
N LEU A 4 -10.05 23.03 -7.68
CA LEU A 4 -9.23 21.82 -7.49
C LEU A 4 -9.58 21.20 -6.13
N ALA A 5 -9.68 19.87 -6.05
CA ALA A 5 -9.86 19.13 -4.80
C ALA A 5 -8.56 18.55 -4.28
N LEU A 6 -8.34 18.68 -2.97
CA LEU A 6 -7.09 18.34 -2.31
C LEU A 6 -7.39 17.57 -1.01
N ALA A 7 -7.49 16.26 -1.10
CA ALA A 7 -7.73 15.38 0.04
C ALA A 7 -6.43 15.12 0.83
N VAL A 8 -6.35 15.57 2.08
CA VAL A 8 -5.17 15.41 2.95
C VAL A 8 -5.20 14.07 3.69
N SER A 9 -4.06 13.38 3.75
CA SER A 9 -3.82 12.26 4.67
C SER A 9 -2.48 12.46 5.37
N VAL A 10 -2.51 12.45 6.71
CA VAL A 10 -1.31 12.56 7.56
C VAL A 10 -0.65 11.18 7.62
N VAL A 11 0.61 11.09 7.20
CA VAL A 11 1.41 9.86 7.34
C VAL A 11 2.56 10.12 8.30
N LEU A 12 2.60 9.36 9.40
CA LEU A 12 3.73 9.30 10.31
C LEU A 12 4.76 8.34 9.72
N VAL A 13 5.97 8.83 9.43
CA VAL A 13 7.08 7.99 8.93
C VAL A 13 8.01 7.71 10.11
N SER A 14 8.05 6.46 10.58
CA SER A 14 9.06 6.01 11.54
C SER A 14 10.26 5.45 10.79
N SER A 15 11.43 6.08 10.88
CA SER A 15 12.66 5.57 10.29
C SER A 15 13.34 4.56 11.23
N VAL A 16 13.14 3.27 10.97
CA VAL A 16 13.97 2.19 11.54
C VAL A 16 15.13 1.94 10.56
N PRO A 17 16.39 1.72 11.01
CA PRO A 17 17.49 1.39 10.11
C PRO A 17 17.22 0.08 9.37
N PRO A 18 17.53 -0.04 8.06
CA PRO A 18 17.30 -1.27 7.31
C PRO A 18 18.25 -2.37 7.83
N CYS A 19 17.68 -3.35 8.51
CA CYS A 19 18.22 -4.71 8.49
C CYS A 19 18.03 -5.23 7.07
N ALA A 20 18.95 -6.07 6.54
CA ALA A 20 18.96 -6.53 5.15
C ALA A 20 17.54 -6.74 4.58
N GLY A 21 17.14 -5.79 3.73
CA GLY A 21 15.77 -5.61 3.32
C GLY A 21 15.28 -6.68 2.36
N GLN A 22 14.21 -7.36 2.72
CA GLN A 22 13.54 -8.29 1.82
C GLN A 22 12.72 -7.50 0.78
N SER A 23 13.19 -7.50 -0.47
CA SER A 23 12.59 -6.72 -1.57
C SER A 23 11.51 -7.46 -2.38
N VAL A 24 11.41 -8.79 -2.24
CA VAL A 24 10.31 -9.61 -2.77
C VAL A 24 9.65 -10.31 -1.60
N PHE A 25 8.35 -10.10 -1.39
CA PHE A 25 7.67 -10.48 -0.15
C PHE A 25 6.20 -10.83 -0.36
N ILE A 26 5.62 -11.56 0.59
CA ILE A 26 4.20 -11.87 0.67
C ILE A 26 3.44 -10.59 1.02
N ASN A 27 2.52 -10.20 0.15
CA ASN A 27 1.85 -8.90 0.14
C ASN A 27 0.41 -8.94 0.65
N GLU A 28 -0.30 -10.01 0.32
CA GLU A 28 -1.72 -10.20 0.62
C GLU A 28 -1.99 -11.70 0.72
N VAL A 29 -2.89 -12.09 1.62
CA VAL A 29 -3.31 -13.48 1.80
C VAL A 29 -4.80 -13.54 2.11
N HIS A 30 -5.48 -14.48 1.46
CA HIS A 30 -6.86 -14.86 1.78
C HIS A 30 -6.93 -16.38 1.96
N TYR A 31 -7.30 -16.83 3.16
CA TYR A 31 -7.33 -18.25 3.58
C TYR A 31 -8.66 -18.70 4.20
N ASP A 32 -9.45 -17.83 4.84
CA ASP A 32 -10.69 -18.22 5.53
C ASP A 32 -11.82 -17.21 5.25
N ASN A 33 -13.01 -17.72 4.91
CA ASN A 33 -14.19 -16.88 4.82
C ASN A 33 -15.49 -17.56 5.26
N LYS A 34 -16.54 -16.74 5.34
CA LYS A 34 -17.87 -17.17 5.74
C LYS A 34 -18.42 -18.22 4.78
N GLY A 35 -18.48 -19.46 5.27
CA GLY A 35 -19.12 -20.57 4.58
C GLY A 35 -18.08 -21.60 4.17
N VAL A 36 -18.11 -21.98 2.90
CA VAL A 36 -17.02 -22.76 2.30
C VAL A 36 -16.01 -21.76 1.77
N ASP A 37 -14.73 -22.00 2.04
CA ASP A 37 -13.66 -21.13 1.57
C ASP A 37 -13.68 -21.02 0.04
N VAL A 38 -13.79 -19.79 -0.43
CA VAL A 38 -13.78 -19.42 -1.85
C VAL A 38 -12.82 -18.27 -2.09
N GLY A 39 -12.14 -18.30 -3.24
CA GLY A 39 -11.30 -17.19 -3.65
C GLY A 39 -9.94 -17.11 -2.95
N GLU A 40 -9.46 -18.17 -2.32
CA GLU A 40 -8.16 -18.19 -1.63
C GLU A 40 -7.00 -17.82 -2.56
N PHE A 41 -6.05 -17.03 -2.03
CA PHE A 41 -4.85 -16.63 -2.75
C PHE A 41 -3.71 -16.20 -1.83
N VAL A 42 -2.50 -16.21 -2.40
CA VAL A 42 -1.32 -15.53 -1.88
C VAL A 42 -0.83 -14.56 -2.95
N GLU A 43 -0.53 -13.33 -2.55
CA GLU A 43 0.03 -12.32 -3.44
C GLU A 43 1.48 -12.02 -3.09
N ILE A 44 2.31 -11.86 -4.12
CA ILE A 44 3.72 -11.50 -4.00
C ILE A 44 3.94 -10.10 -4.56
N ALA A 45 4.64 -9.25 -3.81
CA ALA A 45 5.09 -7.93 -4.22
C ALA A 45 6.61 -7.88 -4.37
N GLY A 46 7.10 -6.97 -5.21
CA GLY A 46 8.52 -6.71 -5.37
C GLY A 46 8.81 -5.77 -6.53
N LEU A 47 10.10 -5.60 -6.85
CA LEU A 47 10.54 -4.74 -7.94
C LEU A 47 9.92 -5.20 -9.27
N ALA A 48 9.44 -4.25 -10.06
CA ALA A 48 8.92 -4.49 -11.40
C ALA A 48 10.01 -5.14 -12.28
N GLY A 49 9.61 -6.13 -13.07
CA GLY A 49 10.52 -6.92 -13.90
C GLY A 49 11.24 -8.06 -13.17
N THR A 50 11.03 -8.22 -11.85
CA THR A 50 11.48 -9.42 -11.13
C THR A 50 10.79 -10.64 -11.73
N ASN A 51 11.58 -11.60 -12.20
CA ASN A 51 11.09 -12.87 -12.70
C ASN A 51 11.03 -13.87 -11.53
N LEU A 52 9.83 -14.33 -11.20
CA LEU A 52 9.61 -15.29 -10.12
C LEU A 52 9.79 -16.74 -10.56
N ALA A 53 10.17 -17.02 -11.81
CA ALA A 53 10.40 -18.38 -12.28
C ALA A 53 11.34 -19.17 -11.34
N GLY A 54 10.83 -20.29 -10.83
CA GLY A 54 11.55 -21.18 -9.91
C GLY A 54 11.48 -20.75 -8.43
N TRP A 55 10.82 -19.63 -8.13
CA TRP A 55 10.44 -19.31 -6.75
C TRP A 55 9.22 -20.12 -6.35
N THR A 56 9.04 -20.33 -5.05
CA THR A 56 7.87 -21.03 -4.52
C THR A 56 7.33 -20.37 -3.26
N VAL A 57 6.06 -20.61 -2.95
CA VAL A 57 5.53 -20.48 -1.59
C VAL A 57 5.26 -21.87 -1.05
N LYS A 58 5.95 -22.25 0.04
CA LYS A 58 5.72 -23.49 0.77
C LYS A 58 4.65 -23.26 1.82
N LEU A 59 3.65 -24.15 1.83
CA LEU A 59 2.54 -24.11 2.77
C LEU A 59 2.83 -25.06 3.91
N TYR A 60 2.84 -24.53 5.13
CA TYR A 60 3.21 -25.25 6.34
C TYR A 60 2.02 -25.37 7.28
N ASN A 61 1.76 -26.57 7.76
CA ASN A 61 0.75 -26.80 8.79
C ASN A 61 1.36 -26.42 10.14
N GLY A 62 0.80 -25.44 10.84
CA GLY A 62 1.42 -24.96 12.07
C GLY A 62 1.07 -25.77 13.31
N ARG A 63 0.33 -26.88 13.17
CA ARG A 63 0.16 -27.88 14.24
C ARG A 63 1.34 -28.83 14.34
N ASP A 64 1.87 -29.29 13.21
CA ASP A 64 2.96 -30.27 13.15
C ASP A 64 4.22 -29.76 12.45
N GLY A 65 4.20 -28.52 11.93
CA GLY A 65 5.32 -27.86 11.29
C GLY A 65 5.69 -28.44 9.93
N GLN A 66 4.86 -29.29 9.32
CA GLN A 66 5.16 -29.97 8.05
C GLN A 66 4.66 -29.21 6.83
N VAL A 67 5.38 -29.31 5.71
CA VAL A 67 4.91 -28.83 4.40
C VAL A 67 3.73 -29.68 3.93
N TYR A 68 2.58 -29.05 3.68
CA TYR A 68 1.41 -29.70 3.09
C TYR A 68 1.17 -29.32 1.63
N GLY A 69 1.80 -28.26 1.14
CA GLY A 69 1.57 -27.76 -0.21
C GLY A 69 2.72 -26.89 -0.74
N THR A 70 2.71 -26.68 -2.05
CA THR A 70 3.66 -25.80 -2.73
C THR A 70 2.93 -25.05 -3.83
N ILE A 71 3.09 -23.73 -3.84
CA ILE A 71 2.68 -22.85 -4.92
C ILE A 71 3.95 -22.55 -5.72
N GLU A 72 3.99 -22.99 -6.97
CA GLU A 72 5.05 -22.60 -7.90
C GLU A 72 4.79 -21.18 -8.39
N LEU A 73 5.82 -20.33 -8.38
CA LEU A 73 5.75 -18.99 -8.94
C LEU A 73 6.46 -19.00 -10.30
N ASP A 74 5.80 -18.47 -11.32
CA ASP A 74 6.32 -18.45 -12.69
C ASP A 74 5.99 -17.17 -13.46
N GLU A 75 5.62 -16.12 -12.73
CA GLU A 75 5.24 -14.84 -13.29
C GLU A 75 6.33 -13.76 -13.16
N VAL A 76 6.26 -12.76 -14.04
CA VAL A 76 7.08 -11.54 -13.94
C VAL A 76 6.23 -10.45 -13.30
N LEU A 77 6.77 -9.82 -12.24
CA LEU A 77 6.11 -8.71 -11.57
C LEU A 77 5.96 -7.50 -12.51
N PRO A 78 4.76 -6.90 -12.61
CA PRO A 78 4.51 -5.75 -13.48
C PRO A 78 5.09 -4.47 -12.87
N ASP A 79 5.10 -3.38 -13.63
CA ASP A 79 5.22 -2.03 -13.06
C ASP A 79 3.83 -1.45 -12.84
N GLN A 80 3.41 -1.35 -11.58
CA GLN A 80 2.10 -0.83 -11.18
C GLN A 80 2.21 0.47 -10.40
N LEU A 81 3.23 0.60 -9.55
CA LEU A 81 3.44 1.80 -8.74
C LEU A 81 4.92 1.94 -8.36
N ASN A 82 5.53 3.07 -8.75
CA ASN A 82 6.89 3.45 -8.35
C ASN A 82 7.98 2.39 -8.63
N GLY A 83 7.85 1.64 -9.74
CA GLY A 83 8.80 0.58 -10.11
C GLY A 83 8.62 -0.72 -9.32
N PHE A 84 7.45 -0.91 -8.69
CA PHE A 84 7.03 -2.14 -8.04
C PHE A 84 5.73 -2.66 -8.67
N GLY A 85 5.48 -3.94 -8.48
CA GLY A 85 4.17 -4.52 -8.76
C GLY A 85 3.95 -5.84 -8.05
N VAL A 86 2.75 -6.38 -8.25
CA VAL A 86 2.24 -7.54 -7.53
C VAL A 86 1.69 -8.61 -8.46
N ARG A 87 1.69 -9.86 -7.98
CA ARG A 87 1.05 -11.03 -8.63
C ARG A 87 0.37 -11.91 -7.61
N ALA A 88 -0.92 -12.18 -7.85
CA ALA A 88 -1.74 -13.05 -7.00
C ALA A 88 -1.82 -14.47 -7.60
N PHE A 89 -1.55 -15.46 -6.76
CA PHE A 89 -1.60 -16.88 -7.08
C PHE A 89 -2.80 -17.50 -6.34
N LYS A 90 -3.75 -18.06 -7.10
CA LYS A 90 -5.11 -18.41 -6.65
C LYS A 90 -5.35 -19.92 -6.67
N GLU A 91 -6.48 -20.34 -6.08
CA GLU A 91 -6.96 -21.73 -6.10
C GLU A 91 -5.98 -22.70 -5.41
N ILE A 92 -5.37 -22.23 -4.32
CA ILE A 92 -4.21 -22.84 -3.67
C ILE A 92 -4.56 -23.79 -2.52
N GLY A 93 -5.82 -23.79 -2.03
CA GLY A 93 -6.29 -24.70 -0.98
C GLY A 93 -5.54 -24.48 0.34
N LEU A 94 -5.56 -23.25 0.85
CA LEU A 94 -4.97 -22.95 2.14
C LEU A 94 -5.79 -23.65 3.23
N GLN A 95 -5.11 -24.08 4.28
CA GLN A 95 -5.78 -24.64 5.44
C GLN A 95 -6.18 -23.52 6.41
N ASN A 96 -7.39 -23.63 6.95
CA ASN A 96 -7.83 -22.82 8.08
C ASN A 96 -7.14 -23.34 9.34
N GLY A 97 -6.75 -22.41 10.22
CA GLY A 97 -5.93 -22.71 11.38
C GLY A 97 -4.60 -21.96 11.36
N PRO A 98 -3.83 -22.08 12.45
CA PRO A 98 -2.57 -21.38 12.58
C PRO A 98 -1.49 -22.06 11.74
N ASP A 99 -1.42 -21.66 10.47
CA ASP A 99 -0.54 -22.22 9.44
C ASP A 99 0.40 -21.14 8.89
N GLY A 100 1.32 -21.55 8.00
CA GLY A 100 2.42 -20.70 7.57
C GLY A 100 2.73 -20.76 6.08
N LEU A 101 3.33 -19.68 5.62
CA LEU A 101 3.75 -19.44 4.23
C LEU A 101 5.23 -19.10 4.24
N ALA A 102 6.06 -19.95 3.65
CA ALA A 102 7.46 -19.65 3.41
C ALA A 102 7.67 -19.26 1.94
N LEU A 103 8.06 -18.02 1.68
CA LEU A 103 8.50 -17.57 0.36
C LEU A 103 9.94 -18.00 0.15
N VAL A 104 10.18 -18.79 -0.89
CA VAL A 104 11.48 -19.40 -1.19
C VAL A 104 11.93 -18.95 -2.58
N ASN A 105 13.15 -18.43 -2.68
CA ASN A 105 13.71 -17.95 -3.94
C ASN A 105 14.12 -19.10 -4.88
N SER A 106 14.54 -18.76 -6.10
CA SER A 106 14.98 -19.73 -7.11
C SER A 106 16.23 -20.54 -6.75
N HIS A 107 16.98 -20.14 -5.71
CA HIS A 107 18.14 -20.87 -5.18
C HIS A 107 17.77 -21.81 -4.04
N GLY A 108 16.52 -21.77 -3.56
CA GLY A 108 16.05 -22.54 -2.42
C GLY A 108 16.20 -21.84 -1.07
N ASP A 109 16.60 -20.56 -1.04
CA ASP A 109 16.70 -19.81 0.21
C ASP A 109 15.33 -19.27 0.64
N VAL A 110 15.03 -19.32 1.93
CA VAL A 110 13.80 -18.76 2.51
C VAL A 110 13.97 -17.25 2.66
N GLU A 111 13.19 -16.50 1.88
CA GLU A 111 13.16 -15.03 1.91
C GLU A 111 12.22 -14.53 3.01
N GLN A 112 11.05 -15.17 3.16
CA GLN A 112 10.08 -14.88 4.22
C GLN A 112 9.56 -16.17 4.82
N PHE A 113 9.27 -16.18 6.12
CA PHE A 113 8.41 -17.18 6.71
C PHE A 113 7.41 -16.51 7.66
N VAL A 114 6.15 -16.45 7.26
CA VAL A 114 5.06 -15.88 8.05
C VAL A 114 4.04 -16.94 8.43
N SER A 115 3.29 -16.70 9.51
CA SER A 115 2.15 -17.52 9.89
C SER A 115 0.92 -16.67 10.20
N TYR A 116 -0.26 -17.22 9.94
CA TYR A 116 -1.54 -16.55 10.20
C TYR A 116 -2.23 -17.08 11.46
N GLU A 117 -3.36 -16.47 11.83
CA GLU A 117 -4.06 -16.67 13.12
C GLU A 117 -3.24 -16.34 14.38
N GLY A 118 -2.28 -15.42 14.26
CA GLY A 118 -1.69 -14.72 15.41
C GLY A 118 -0.60 -15.45 16.20
N ARG A 119 -0.23 -16.68 15.82
CA ARG A 119 0.83 -17.46 16.48
C ARG A 119 1.94 -17.86 15.52
N SER A 120 3.17 -17.93 16.03
CA SER A 120 4.32 -18.50 15.32
C SER A 120 4.48 -19.99 15.63
N PHE A 121 5.18 -20.70 14.76
CA PHE A 121 5.60 -22.08 14.97
C PHE A 121 6.94 -22.35 14.27
N GLU A 122 7.59 -23.45 14.63
CA GLU A 122 8.82 -23.91 13.99
C GLU A 122 8.47 -24.88 12.86
N ALA A 123 9.05 -24.67 11.67
CA ALA A 123 8.95 -25.64 10.58
C ALA A 123 9.85 -26.84 10.88
N LEU A 124 9.31 -28.05 10.70
CA LEU A 124 10.00 -29.31 10.99
C LEU A 124 10.48 -30.04 9.73
N ASP A 125 10.20 -29.51 8.54
CA ASP A 125 10.71 -30.00 7.26
C ASP A 125 10.76 -28.89 6.19
N GLY A 126 11.17 -29.27 4.97
CA GLY A 126 11.21 -28.38 3.81
C GLY A 126 12.25 -27.26 3.91
N PRO A 127 12.20 -26.27 3.01
CA PRO A 127 13.21 -25.20 2.95
C PRO A 127 13.32 -24.37 4.24
N ALA A 128 12.24 -24.27 5.02
CA ALA A 128 12.23 -23.54 6.30
C ALA A 128 12.52 -24.42 7.52
N GLU A 129 12.98 -25.66 7.36
CA GLU A 129 13.28 -26.57 8.49
C GLU A 129 14.17 -25.89 9.56
N GLY A 130 13.71 -25.90 10.80
CA GLY A 130 14.36 -25.27 11.95
C GLY A 130 14.15 -23.75 12.06
N MET A 131 13.45 -23.12 11.11
CA MET A 131 13.07 -21.71 11.20
C MET A 131 11.76 -21.54 11.98
N THR A 132 11.67 -20.48 12.79
CA THR A 132 10.41 -20.05 13.41
C THR A 132 9.74 -18.98 12.54
N SER A 133 8.45 -19.15 12.24
CA SER A 133 7.67 -18.18 11.48
C SER A 133 7.46 -16.85 12.22
N THR A 134 7.19 -15.78 11.48
CA THR A 134 6.72 -14.51 12.04
C THR A 134 5.20 -14.43 11.97
N ALA A 135 4.53 -14.26 13.12
CA ALA A 135 3.08 -14.22 13.18
C ALA A 135 2.51 -12.89 12.62
N ILE A 136 1.60 -13.01 11.65
CA ILE A 136 0.68 -11.96 11.22
C ILE A 136 -0.28 -11.69 12.37
N ARG A 137 -0.42 -10.41 12.77
CA ARG A 137 -1.15 -10.00 13.98
C ARG A 137 -2.63 -9.67 13.75
N VAL A 138 -3.08 -9.81 12.51
CA VAL A 138 -4.49 -9.79 12.10
C VAL A 138 -4.87 -11.17 11.58
N SER A 139 -6.16 -11.50 11.58
CA SER A 139 -6.63 -12.83 11.20
C SER A 139 -7.97 -12.76 10.47
N GLU A 140 -8.17 -13.74 9.60
CA GLU A 140 -9.50 -14.08 9.09
C GLU A 140 -10.16 -15.07 10.07
N SER A 141 -11.37 -15.46 9.74
CA SER A 141 -12.20 -16.38 10.51
C SER A 141 -13.34 -16.85 9.60
N GLY A 142 -14.01 -17.94 9.98
CA GLY A 142 -15.24 -18.41 9.31
C GLY A 142 -16.44 -17.46 9.39
N THR A 143 -16.25 -16.21 9.82
CA THR A 143 -17.24 -15.13 9.74
C THR A 143 -16.80 -13.98 8.83
N THR A 144 -15.58 -14.00 8.31
CA THR A 144 -15.02 -13.00 7.40
C THR A 144 -15.83 -12.97 6.11
N PRO A 145 -16.33 -11.81 5.66
CA PRO A 145 -17.03 -11.72 4.38
C PRO A 145 -16.17 -12.22 3.21
N VAL A 146 -16.81 -12.91 2.26
CA VAL A 146 -16.18 -13.25 0.97
C VAL A 146 -15.70 -11.99 0.27
N GLY A 147 -14.48 -12.01 -0.26
CA GLY A 147 -13.85 -10.85 -0.91
C GLY A 147 -13.10 -9.94 0.05
N GLN A 148 -12.79 -10.41 1.26
CA GLN A 148 -11.89 -9.73 2.18
C GLN A 148 -10.63 -10.56 2.43
N SER A 149 -9.51 -9.88 2.59
CA SER A 149 -8.18 -10.46 2.75
C SER A 149 -7.40 -9.79 3.88
N LEU A 150 -6.30 -10.42 4.31
CA LEU A 150 -5.24 -9.75 5.05
C LEU A 150 -4.24 -9.16 4.05
N GLN A 151 -3.85 -7.91 4.25
CA GLN A 151 -3.03 -7.19 3.28
C GLN A 151 -2.01 -6.25 3.96
N LEU A 152 -0.84 -6.10 3.35
CA LEU A 152 0.17 -5.14 3.78
C LEU A 152 -0.22 -3.71 3.37
N ILE A 153 -0.16 -2.78 4.33
CA ILE A 153 -0.39 -1.35 4.13
C ILE A 153 0.80 -0.53 4.63
N GLY A 154 0.90 0.73 4.20
CA GLY A 154 1.97 1.64 4.60
C GLY A 154 2.82 2.13 3.44
N ILE A 155 3.98 2.71 3.75
CA ILE A 155 4.89 3.31 2.77
C ILE A 155 6.27 2.69 2.97
N GLY A 156 6.84 2.11 1.93
CA GLY A 156 8.09 1.37 2.08
C GLY A 156 8.56 0.68 0.81
N ARG A 157 9.75 0.09 0.81
CA ARG A 157 10.25 -0.75 -0.32
C ARG A 157 10.53 -2.18 0.10
N GLU A 158 10.53 -2.44 1.40
CA GLU A 158 10.89 -3.72 2.00
C GLU A 158 9.71 -4.22 2.85
N ALA A 159 9.58 -5.54 3.01
CA ALA A 159 8.48 -6.13 3.77
C ALA A 159 8.31 -5.52 5.18
N SER A 160 9.44 -5.20 5.84
CA SER A 160 9.49 -4.64 7.19
C SER A 160 9.00 -3.19 7.31
N ASP A 161 8.88 -2.48 6.19
CA ASP A 161 8.36 -1.11 6.18
C ASP A 161 6.82 -1.07 6.28
N PHE A 162 6.18 -2.21 6.01
CA PHE A 162 4.73 -2.34 5.96
C PHE A 162 4.17 -3.00 7.21
N MET A 163 2.87 -2.82 7.42
CA MET A 163 2.13 -3.46 8.49
C MET A 163 0.98 -4.27 7.92
N TRP A 164 0.80 -5.48 8.43
CA TRP A 164 -0.38 -6.30 8.13
C TRP A 164 -1.63 -5.64 8.70
N ALA A 165 -2.66 -5.51 7.86
CA ALA A 165 -3.98 -5.03 8.20
C ALA A 165 -5.06 -5.94 7.59
N GLY A 166 -6.31 -5.73 8.00
CA GLY A 166 -7.47 -6.48 7.54
C GLY A 166 -8.13 -7.34 8.63
N PRO A 167 -9.18 -8.10 8.28
CA PRO A 167 -9.70 -8.29 6.92
C PRO A 167 -10.23 -7.00 6.27
N ALA A 168 -9.91 -6.76 5.00
CA ALA A 168 -10.36 -5.61 4.21
C ALA A 168 -10.60 -6.04 2.76
N ASP A 169 -11.27 -5.21 1.95
CA ASP A 169 -11.57 -5.56 0.55
C ASP A 169 -10.31 -6.02 -0.20
N GLU A 170 -10.39 -7.20 -0.82
CA GLU A 170 -9.25 -7.84 -1.46
C GLU A 170 -8.80 -7.11 -2.74
N SER A 171 -7.51 -7.21 -3.06
CA SER A 171 -6.89 -6.56 -4.22
C SER A 171 -6.10 -7.49 -5.15
N PRO A 172 -6.50 -8.75 -5.39
CA PRO A 172 -5.65 -9.70 -6.12
C PRO A 172 -5.23 -9.19 -7.51
N GLY A 173 -3.92 -9.09 -7.70
CA GLY A 173 -3.26 -8.58 -8.90
C GLY A 173 -3.19 -7.05 -8.98
N ARG A 174 -3.53 -6.32 -7.92
CA ARG A 174 -3.48 -4.85 -7.83
C ARG A 174 -2.82 -4.45 -6.51
N VAL A 175 -2.18 -3.29 -6.49
CA VAL A 175 -1.60 -2.75 -5.25
C VAL A 175 -2.68 -2.55 -4.18
N ASN A 176 -2.39 -2.99 -2.96
CA ASN A 176 -3.27 -2.88 -1.79
C ASN A 176 -3.71 -1.44 -1.54
N VAL A 177 -4.93 -1.26 -1.03
CA VAL A 177 -5.42 0.08 -0.67
C VAL A 177 -4.64 0.57 0.57
N GLY A 178 -4.05 1.76 0.47
CA GLY A 178 -3.22 2.32 1.54
C GLY A 178 -1.77 1.83 1.53
N GLN A 179 -1.34 1.12 0.49
CA GLN A 179 0.06 0.76 0.25
C GLN A 179 0.72 1.67 -0.79
N SER A 180 1.98 2.05 -0.55
CA SER A 180 2.82 2.76 -1.51
C SER A 180 4.24 2.21 -1.47
N PHE A 181 4.80 1.92 -2.64
CA PHE A 181 6.18 1.46 -2.75
C PHE A 181 7.15 2.64 -2.86
N GLY A 182 8.05 2.80 -1.90
CA GLY A 182 8.98 3.92 -1.75
C GLY A 182 8.35 5.15 -1.10
N GLU A 183 9.20 6.13 -0.76
CA GLU A 183 8.71 7.47 -0.42
C GLU A 183 7.76 7.92 -1.51
N VAL A 184 6.57 8.38 -1.10
CA VAL A 184 5.76 9.17 -2.01
C VAL A 184 6.65 10.33 -2.43
N VAL A 185 7.05 10.38 -3.70
CA VAL A 185 7.77 11.55 -4.24
C VAL A 185 6.77 12.69 -4.25
N ILE A 186 6.69 13.37 -3.12
CA ILE A 186 5.87 14.55 -2.93
C ILE A 186 6.61 15.67 -3.66
N LEU A 187 6.05 16.08 -4.79
CA LEU A 187 6.60 17.22 -5.50
C LEU A 187 6.22 18.48 -4.71
N GLU A 188 7.18 19.11 -4.04
CA GLU A 188 7.00 20.47 -3.53
C GLU A 188 6.77 21.39 -4.73
N LYS A 189 5.57 21.97 -4.82
CA LYS A 189 5.14 22.80 -5.93
C LYS A 189 4.47 24.06 -5.43
N LYS A 190 4.73 25.15 -6.14
CA LYS A 190 3.97 26.39 -5.99
C LYS A 190 2.59 26.22 -6.60
N ILE A 191 1.62 26.99 -6.13
CA ILE A 191 0.23 26.84 -6.55
C ILE A 191 0.09 27.11 -8.05
N TYR A 192 0.83 28.09 -8.57
CA TYR A 192 0.90 28.37 -10.00
C TYR A 192 1.45 27.20 -10.84
N ASP A 193 2.37 26.39 -10.29
CA ASP A 193 2.88 25.17 -10.96
C ASP A 193 1.89 24.00 -10.84
N ILE A 194 1.07 23.97 -9.79
CA ILE A 194 0.04 22.94 -9.59
C ILE A 194 -1.09 23.14 -10.59
N GLN A 195 -1.58 24.36 -10.78
CA GLN A 195 -2.60 24.64 -11.80
C GLN A 195 -1.99 24.59 -13.20
N GLY A 196 -0.81 25.20 -13.39
CA GLY A 196 -0.22 25.41 -14.70
C GLY A 196 -1.03 26.39 -15.56
N SER A 197 -0.57 26.64 -16.79
CA SER A 197 -1.22 27.57 -17.75
C SER A 197 -2.24 26.89 -18.67
N GLY A 198 -2.38 25.57 -18.53
CA GLY A 198 -3.30 24.75 -19.34
C GLY A 198 -4.71 24.70 -18.78
N ARG A 199 -5.63 24.09 -19.53
CA ARG A 199 -7.00 23.80 -19.05
C ARG A 199 -7.06 22.67 -18.03
N LYS A 200 -5.97 21.92 -17.88
CA LYS A 200 -5.76 20.79 -16.99
C LYS A 200 -4.36 20.89 -16.40
N SER A 201 -4.23 20.44 -15.17
CA SER A 201 -2.92 20.33 -14.55
C SER A 201 -2.10 19.24 -15.23
N THR A 202 -0.82 19.52 -15.52
CA THR A 202 0.13 18.47 -15.92
C THR A 202 0.49 17.54 -14.78
N LEU A 203 0.03 17.85 -13.56
CA LEU A 203 0.24 17.07 -12.35
C LEU A 203 -1.01 16.27 -11.93
N GLU A 204 -2.05 16.19 -12.76
CA GLU A 204 -3.27 15.40 -12.48
C GLU A 204 -2.92 13.98 -12.00
N GLY A 205 -3.42 13.60 -10.81
CA GLY A 205 -3.16 12.34 -10.14
C GLY A 205 -1.86 12.26 -9.32
N MET A 206 -0.93 13.21 -9.51
CA MET A 206 0.35 13.25 -8.79
C MET A 206 0.18 13.78 -7.37
N PRO A 207 0.88 13.20 -6.37
CA PRO A 207 0.97 13.77 -5.04
C PRO A 207 1.88 15.02 -5.06
N VAL A 208 1.37 16.12 -4.53
CA VAL A 208 2.09 17.39 -4.38
C VAL A 208 2.04 17.85 -2.94
N GLU A 209 3.02 18.67 -2.58
CA GLU A 209 2.95 19.50 -1.38
C GLU A 209 3.08 20.96 -1.75
N THR A 210 2.28 21.79 -1.09
CA THR A 210 2.31 23.23 -1.30
C THR A 210 2.07 23.97 0.01
N THR A 211 2.52 25.22 0.05
CA THR A 211 2.30 26.14 1.17
C THR A 211 1.59 27.37 0.65
N GLY A 212 0.54 27.81 1.33
CA GLY A 212 -0.20 29.00 0.94
C GLY A 212 -0.87 29.69 2.12
N ILE A 213 -1.29 30.93 1.90
CA ILE A 213 -2.04 31.73 2.86
C ILE A 213 -3.54 31.51 2.63
N VAL A 214 -4.26 31.18 3.70
CA VAL A 214 -5.73 31.04 3.66
C VAL A 214 -6.36 32.39 3.35
N THR A 215 -7.16 32.43 2.30
CA THR A 215 -7.83 33.66 1.81
C THR A 215 -9.33 33.66 2.07
N SER A 216 -9.94 32.48 2.18
CA SER A 216 -11.37 32.32 2.44
C SER A 216 -11.67 30.92 2.94
N LEU A 217 -12.70 30.77 3.78
CA LEU A 217 -13.20 29.50 4.28
C LEU A 217 -14.54 29.17 3.61
N ALA A 218 -14.80 27.89 3.36
CA ALA A 218 -16.04 27.38 2.80
C ALA A 218 -16.57 26.19 3.63
N ARG A 219 -17.81 25.78 3.36
CA ARG A 219 -18.47 24.69 4.09
C ARG A 219 -17.77 23.34 3.91
N ASP A 220 -17.10 23.16 2.79
CA ASP A 220 -16.48 21.94 2.29
C ASP A 220 -14.98 22.13 1.99
N GLY A 221 -14.34 23.14 2.60
CA GLY A 221 -12.95 23.43 2.34
C GLY A 221 -12.55 24.87 2.59
N PHE A 222 -11.46 25.31 1.95
CA PHE A 222 -10.95 26.67 2.04
C PHE A 222 -10.09 27.03 0.83
N TYR A 223 -9.90 28.31 0.57
CA TYR A 223 -9.02 28.83 -0.47
C TYR A 223 -7.66 29.20 0.11
N ILE A 224 -6.60 28.86 -0.61
CA ILE A 224 -5.23 29.32 -0.34
C ILE A 224 -4.63 30.00 -1.55
N GLN A 225 -3.69 30.91 -1.31
CA GLN A 225 -2.89 31.55 -2.35
C GLN A 225 -1.39 31.51 -2.03
N ASP A 226 -0.55 31.54 -3.06
CA ASP A 226 0.88 31.69 -2.88
C ASP A 226 1.18 33.02 -2.18
N ARG A 227 2.11 32.99 -1.22
CA ARG A 227 2.57 34.21 -0.53
C ARG A 227 3.23 35.20 -1.50
N GLU A 228 3.90 34.66 -2.51
CA GLU A 228 4.57 35.40 -3.58
C GLU A 228 4.06 34.84 -4.92
N ALA A 229 3.25 35.65 -5.61
CA ALA A 229 2.72 35.30 -6.91
C ALA A 229 3.80 35.26 -8.00
N ASP A 230 3.60 34.45 -9.04
CA ASP A 230 4.51 34.40 -10.19
C ASP A 230 4.36 35.60 -11.16
N GLY A 231 3.31 36.40 -10.95
CA GLY A 231 3.01 37.61 -11.73
C GLY A 231 2.50 37.33 -13.14
N ARG A 232 2.10 36.10 -13.46
CA ARG A 232 1.59 35.71 -14.77
C ARG A 232 0.08 35.63 -14.76
N SER A 233 -0.55 36.20 -15.78
CA SER A 233 -2.01 36.18 -15.91
C SER A 233 -2.55 34.83 -16.38
N GLU A 234 -1.65 34.00 -16.91
CA GLU A 234 -1.93 32.70 -17.52
C GLU A 234 -2.02 31.57 -16.49
N THR A 235 -1.50 31.78 -15.28
CA THR A 235 -1.51 30.83 -14.15
C THR A 235 -2.33 31.41 -13.00
N SER A 236 -2.79 30.54 -12.09
CA SER A 236 -3.47 30.96 -10.86
C SER A 236 -2.55 30.75 -9.68
N ASP A 237 -2.34 31.78 -8.89
CA ASP A 237 -1.64 31.69 -7.60
C ASP A 237 -2.54 31.15 -6.49
N GLY A 238 -3.84 30.97 -6.75
CA GLY A 238 -4.83 30.47 -5.79
C GLY A 238 -5.43 29.12 -6.18
N ILE A 239 -5.66 28.27 -5.18
CA ILE A 239 -6.43 27.02 -5.30
C ILE A 239 -7.44 26.90 -4.17
N PHE A 240 -8.45 26.06 -4.38
CA PHE A 240 -9.34 25.59 -3.33
C PHE A 240 -8.83 24.25 -2.80
N VAL A 241 -9.09 23.97 -1.53
CA VAL A 241 -8.69 22.76 -0.80
C VAL A 241 -9.96 22.14 -0.26
N PHE A 242 -10.40 21.02 -0.85
CA PHE A 242 -11.62 20.32 -0.44
C PHE A 242 -11.38 19.47 0.80
N LEU A 243 -12.31 19.54 1.74
CA LEU A 243 -12.39 18.70 2.93
C LEU A 243 -13.79 18.07 3.02
N ASP A 244 -13.93 16.98 3.78
CA ASP A 244 -15.25 16.38 4.07
C ASP A 244 -15.99 17.12 5.20
N GLY A 245 -15.94 18.46 5.16
CA GLY A 245 -16.52 19.32 6.19
C GLY A 245 -15.88 20.71 6.26
N PHE A 246 -16.37 21.52 7.19
CA PHE A 246 -15.85 22.85 7.44
C PHE A 246 -14.50 22.75 8.18
N PRO A 247 -13.46 23.53 7.80
CA PRO A 247 -12.16 23.52 8.46
C PRO A 247 -12.20 24.22 9.83
N GLU A 248 -12.75 23.55 10.85
CA GLU A 248 -12.79 24.09 12.21
C GLU A 248 -11.39 24.39 12.73
N GLY A 249 -11.19 25.60 13.27
CA GLY A 249 -9.91 26.04 13.83
C GLY A 249 -8.93 26.65 12.82
N LEU A 250 -9.30 26.76 11.55
CA LEU A 250 -8.54 27.49 10.53
C LEU A 250 -9.09 28.91 10.35
N GLU A 251 -8.22 29.90 10.25
CA GLU A 251 -8.58 31.31 10.07
C GLU A 251 -8.02 31.90 8.76
N VAL A 252 -8.66 32.96 8.26
CA VAL A 252 -8.14 33.71 7.10
C VAL A 252 -6.85 34.42 7.52
N GLY A 253 -5.80 34.26 6.73
CA GLY A 253 -4.46 34.77 7.03
C GLY A 253 -3.50 33.71 7.55
N ASP A 254 -3.99 32.52 7.94
CA ASP A 254 -3.14 31.41 8.34
C ASP A 254 -2.27 30.94 7.17
N GLU A 255 -1.01 30.59 7.46
CA GLU A 255 -0.14 29.89 6.52
C GLU A 255 -0.27 28.39 6.75
N VAL A 256 -0.63 27.64 5.70
CA VAL A 256 -0.82 26.20 5.77
C VAL A 256 0.10 25.49 4.80
N ARG A 257 0.63 24.33 5.23
CA ARG A 257 1.37 23.38 4.39
C ARG A 257 0.51 22.14 4.19
N LEU A 258 0.30 21.73 2.94
CA LEU A 258 -0.66 20.70 2.58
C LEU A 258 -0.02 19.64 1.68
N ARG A 259 -0.35 18.36 1.90
CA ARG A 259 0.06 17.22 1.06
C ARG A 259 -1.17 16.51 0.53
N ALA A 260 -1.24 16.29 -0.79
CA ALA A 260 -2.39 15.62 -1.41
C ALA A 260 -2.21 15.39 -2.92
N ARG A 261 -3.16 14.67 -3.54
CA ARG A 261 -3.18 14.43 -4.98
C ARG A 261 -3.90 15.55 -5.73
N VAL A 262 -3.33 15.97 -6.85
CA VAL A 262 -3.96 16.95 -7.74
C VAL A 262 -5.13 16.31 -8.47
N GLN A 263 -6.32 16.90 -8.35
CA GLN A 263 -7.51 16.46 -9.06
C GLN A 263 -8.19 17.63 -9.78
N ASP A 264 -8.21 17.58 -11.11
CA ASP A 264 -8.98 18.53 -11.91
C ASP A 264 -10.48 18.21 -11.79
N LEU A 265 -11.28 19.18 -11.39
CA LEU A 265 -12.74 19.06 -11.41
C LEU A 265 -13.27 19.50 -12.78
N ARG A 266 -14.18 18.70 -13.33
CA ARG A 266 -14.89 18.99 -14.58
C ARG A 266 -16.12 19.86 -14.33
#